data_AF-A0A290EEF1-F1
#
_entry.id   AF-A0A290EEF1-F1
#
_cell.length_a   1.000
_cell.length_b   1.000
_cell.length_c   1.000
_cell.angle_alpha   90.00
_cell.angle_beta   90.00
_cell.angle_gamma   90.00
#
_symmetry.space_group_name_H-M   'P 1'
#
loop_
_entity.id
_entity.type
_entity.pdbx_description
1 polymer ?
#
loop_
_entity_poly.entity_id
_entity_poly.type
_entity_poly.pdbx_seq_one_letter_code
_entity_poly.pdbx_strand_id
1 'polypeptide(L)' 'DFLFRHMGMCYFTNGTERVRSVDRYIYNREEFVRFDSDVGEHRAVTELGRPDAEYWNSQKDILERK' A
#
# COMPACT_ATOMS: atom_id res chain seq x y z
N ASP A 1 11.51 7.11 -20.71
CA ASP A 1 10.38 7.53 -19.88
C ASP A 1 10.22 6.64 -18.67
N PHE A 2 10.05 7.26 -17.51
CA PHE A 2 9.75 6.61 -16.25
C PHE A 2 8.35 7.02 -15.81
N LEU A 3 7.56 6.05 -15.35
CA LEU A 3 6.19 6.28 -14.90
C LEU A 3 6.02 5.80 -13.47
N PHE A 4 5.58 6.72 -12.62
CA PHE A 4 5.17 6.41 -11.25
C PHE A 4 3.65 6.52 -11.13
N ARG A 5 3.02 5.58 -10.44
CA ARG A 5 1.58 5.60 -10.15
C ARG A 5 1.32 5.15 -8.73
N HIS A 6 0.50 5.92 -8.03
CA HIS A 6 -0.15 5.52 -6.79
C HIS A 6 -1.61 5.17 -7.08
N MET A 7 -2.10 4.04 -6.57
CA MET A 7 -3.50 3.63 -6.68
C MET A 7 -4.06 3.31 -5.30
N GLY A 8 -4.97 4.13 -4.80
CA GLY A 8 -5.78 3.84 -3.61
C GLY A 8 -7.08 3.15 -4.01
N MET A 9 -7.25 1.91 -3.58
CA MET A 9 -8.39 1.05 -3.91
C MET A 9 -9.21 0.77 -2.66
N CYS A 10 -10.54 0.76 -2.80
CA CYS A 10 -11.46 0.38 -1.75
C CYS A 10 -12.36 -0.77 -2.22
N TYR A 11 -12.40 -1.85 -1.45
CA TYR A 11 -13.25 -3.02 -1.72
C TYR A 11 -14.34 -3.11 -0.66
N PHE A 12 -15.60 -3.15 -1.12
CA PHE A 12 -16.79 -3.14 -0.28
C PHE A 12 -17.49 -4.50 -0.38
N THR A 13 -17.78 -5.13 0.76
CA THR A 13 -18.56 -6.38 0.83
C THR A 13 -19.76 -6.16 1.74
N ASN A 14 -20.95 -6.60 1.29
CA ASN A 14 -22.23 -6.39 1.97
C ASN A 14 -22.45 -4.92 2.36
N GLY A 15 -22.40 -4.03 1.36
CA GLY A 15 -22.40 -2.58 1.62
C GLY A 15 -21.09 -2.16 2.29
N THR A 16 -21.17 -1.56 3.48
CA THR A 16 -19.99 -1.12 4.24
C THR A 16 -19.70 -1.99 5.45
N GLU A 17 -20.33 -3.17 5.56
CA GLU A 17 -20.09 -4.10 6.67
C GLU A 17 -18.62 -4.53 6.74
N ARG A 18 -18.01 -4.81 5.58
CA ARG A 18 -16.56 -5.04 5.45
C ARG A 18 -16.00 -4.13 4.36
N VAL A 19 -15.06 -3.29 4.74
CA VAL A 19 -14.31 -2.41 3.84
C VAL A 19 -12.83 -2.79 3.92
N ARG A 20 -12.20 -2.99 2.77
CA ARG A 20 -10.75 -3.21 2.64
C ARG A 20 -10.13 -2.11 1.81
N SER A 21 -9.15 -1.42 2.40
CA SER A 21 -8.32 -0.41 1.76
C SER A 21 -7.03 -1.06 1.25
N VAL A 22 -6.64 -0.75 0.01
CA VAL A 22 -5.38 -1.21 -0.58
C VAL A 22 -4.71 -0.05 -1.32
N ASP A 23 -3.51 0.34 -0.88
CA ASP A 23 -2.68 1.30 -1.60
C ASP A 23 -1.57 0.56 -2.35
N ARG A 24 -1.47 0.81 -3.66
CA ARG A 24 -0.44 0.21 -4.53
C ARG A 24 0.46 1.29 -5.09
N TYR A 25 1.77 1.11 -4.91
CA TYR A 25 2.80 1.98 -5.47
C TYR A 25 3.48 1.25 -6.63
N ILE A 26 3.42 1.86 -7.82
CA ILE A 26 3.79 1.23 -9.09
C ILE A 26 4.83 2.08 -9.80
N TYR A 27 5.91 1.44 -10.23
CA TYR A 27 6.96 2.00 -11.05
C TYR A 27 7.06 1.22 -12.36
N ASN A 28 6.93 1.89 -13.50
CA ASN A 28 7.01 1.28 -14.83
C ASN A 28 6.14 0.01 -15.01
N ARG A 29 4.90 0.06 -14.49
CA ARG A 29 3.89 -1.03 -14.48
C ARG A 29 4.18 -2.17 -13.49
N GLU A 30 5.28 -2.11 -12.76
CA GLU A 30 5.62 -3.05 -11.69
C GLU A 30 5.26 -2.45 -10.34
N GLU A 31 4.43 -3.15 -9.58
CA GLU A 31 4.15 -2.75 -8.20
C GLU A 31 5.34 -3.08 -7.32
N PHE A 32 5.83 -2.11 -6.56
CA PHE A 32 7.02 -2.27 -5.73
C PHE A 32 6.70 -2.21 -4.23
N VAL A 33 5.64 -1.51 -3.80
CA VAL A 33 5.13 -1.53 -2.41
C VAL A 33 3.60 -1.58 -2.39
N ARG A 34 3.04 -2.28 -1.41
CA ARG A 34 1.60 -2.34 -1.12
C ARG A 34 1.31 -2.08 0.35
N PHE A 35 0.30 -1.28 0.66
CA PHE A 35 -0.41 -1.35 1.94
C PHE A 35 -1.73 -2.07 1.75
N ASP A 36 -2.11 -2.89 2.72
CA ASP A 36 -3.37 -3.63 2.73
C ASP A 36 -3.96 -3.56 4.14
N SER A 37 -5.16 -3.02 4.29
CA SER A 37 -5.78 -2.82 5.61
C SER A 37 -6.03 -4.14 6.33
N ASP A 38 -6.16 -5.26 5.60
CA ASP A 38 -6.28 -6.59 6.21
C ASP A 38 -4.94 -7.09 6.78
N VAL A 39 -3.81 -6.50 6.37
CA VAL A 39 -2.45 -6.82 6.86
C VAL A 39 -1.96 -5.80 7.89
N GLY A 40 -2.27 -4.51 7.68
CA GLY A 40 -1.94 -3.43 8.62
C GLY A 40 -0.52 -2.86 8.50
N GLU A 41 0.24 -3.22 7.45
CA GLU A 41 1.58 -2.69 7.21
C GLU A 41 1.89 -2.58 5.70
N HIS A 42 2.87 -1.75 5.35
CA HIS A 42 3.41 -1.70 4.00
C HIS A 42 4.31 -2.92 3.76
N ARG A 43 4.11 -3.62 2.65
CA ARG A 43 4.98 -4.72 2.22
C ARG A 43 5.60 -4.42 0.88
N ALA A 44 6.91 -4.63 0.82
CA ALA A 44 7.64 -4.65 -0.43
C ALA A 44 7.12 -5.82 -1.29
N VAL A 45 6.66 -5.51 -2.50
CA VAL A 45 6.26 -6.50 -3.51
C VAL A 45 7.49 -6.92 -4.32
N THR A 46 8.47 -6.03 -4.43
CA THR A 46 9.76 -6.27 -5.08
C THR A 46 10.87 -5.71 -4.20
N GLU A 47 12.12 -6.10 -4.47
CA GLU A 47 13.29 -5.64 -3.72
C GLU A 47 13.43 -4.11 -3.71
N LEU A 48 13.01 -3.45 -4.79
CA LEU A 48 13.03 -1.99 -4.91
C LEU A 48 12.22 -1.30 -3.80
N GLY A 49 11.12 -1.92 -3.35
CA GLY A 49 10.23 -1.33 -2.35
C GLY A 49 10.60 -1.61 -0.90
N ARG A 50 11.64 -2.41 -0.63
CA ARG A 50 12.09 -2.68 0.74
C ARG A 50 12.40 -1.41 1.54
N PRO A 51 13.24 -0.46 1.06
CA PRO A 51 13.54 0.75 1.82
C PRO A 51 12.29 1.59 2.12
N ASP A 52 11.38 1.70 1.16
CA ASP A 52 10.13 2.45 1.34
C ASP A 52 9.19 1.77 2.34
N ALA A 53 9.03 0.44 2.25
CA ALA A 53 8.22 -0.31 3.21
C ALA A 53 8.76 -0.20 4.64
N GLU A 54 10.07 -0.34 4.83
CA GLU A 54 10.73 -0.16 6.14
C GLU A 54 10.53 1.26 6.68
N TYR A 55 10.79 2.27 5.85
CA TYR A 55 10.65 3.67 6.23
C TYR A 55 9.19 4.03 6.57
N TRP A 56 8.22 3.62 5.76
CA TRP A 56 6.80 3.91 6.02
C TRP A 56 6.26 3.18 7.24
N ASN A 57 6.70 1.94 7.50
CA ASN A 57 6.30 1.20 8.70
C ASN A 57 6.95 1.72 9.99
N SER A 58 8.03 2.50 9.88
CA SER A 58 8.66 3.18 11.00
C SER A 58 7.88 4.41 11.47
N GLN A 59 7.07 5.02 10.61
CA GLN A 59 6.23 6.19 10.91
C GLN A 59 4.90 5.77 11.55
N LYS A 60 4.95 5.46 12.84
CA LYS A 60 3.82 4.87 13.59
C LYS A 60 2.55 5.73 13.56
N ASP A 61 2.71 7.03 13.71
CA ASP A 61 1.61 8.00 13.67
C ASP A 61 0.88 8.03 12.32
N ILE A 62 1.61 7.80 11.22
CA ILE A 62 1.02 7.71 9.88
C ILE A 62 0.39 6.33 9.66
N LEU A 63 1.07 5.27 10.09
CA LEU A 63 0.60 3.91 9.89
C LEU A 63 -0.71 3.63 10.64
N GLU A 64 -0.87 4.15 11.86
CA GLU A 64 -2.11 4.03 12.64
C GLU A 64 -3.31 4.75 12.02
N ARG A 65 -3.05 5.69 11.09
CA ARG A 65 -4.08 6.48 10.40
C ARG A 65 -4.49 5.89 9.04
N LYS A 66 -3.87 4.79 8.62
CA LYS A 66 -4.16 4.08 7.37
C LYS A 66 -5.23 3.01 7.59
#